data_AF-A0A5A7T9H9-F1
#
_entry.id   AF-A0A5A7T9H9-F1
#
_cell.length_a   1.000
_cell.length_b   1.000
_cell.length_c   1.000
_cell.angle_alpha   90.00
_cell.angle_beta   90.00
_cell.angle_gamma   90.00
#
_symmetry.space_group_name_H-M   'P 1'
#
loop_
_entity.id
_entity.type
_entity.pdbx_description
1 polymer ?
#
loop_
_entity_poly.entity_id
_entity_poly.type
_entity_poly.pdbx_seq_one_letter_code
_entity_poly.pdbx_strand_id
1 'polypeptide(L)'
;MSLAADDAHNQMLELQSQSTPGGSQPHSKDEICDQVLGRRPGYSKGLCWGLNLKPRKTTSASSSSTSRLQSTEREIQLQAKLDPALELIEEKIRNHRALALEAEQMRKLIQNITRA
;
A
#
# COMPACT_ATOMS: atom_id res chain seq x y z
N MET A 1 5.34 14.20 -19.00
CA MET A 1 4.94 14.83 -17.72
C MET A 1 4.71 16.31 -18.03
N SER A 2 3.59 16.87 -17.60
CA SER A 2 3.22 18.24 -17.96
C SER A 2 3.97 19.20 -17.04
N LEU A 3 4.90 19.98 -17.61
CA LEU A 3 5.69 20.99 -16.88
C LEU A 3 4.81 21.90 -16.01
N ALA A 4 3.59 22.18 -16.45
CA ALA A 4 2.60 22.99 -15.73
C ALA A 4 2.07 22.34 -14.44
N ALA A 5 2.00 21.00 -14.38
CA ALA A 5 1.54 20.30 -13.19
C ALA A 5 2.63 20.23 -12.12
N ASP A 6 3.89 20.03 -12.54
CA ASP A 6 5.03 20.01 -11.65
C ASP A 6 5.31 21.42 -11.07
N ASP A 7 5.14 22.47 -11.88
CA ASP A 7 5.24 23.87 -11.44
C ASP A 7 4.16 24.24 -10.40
N ALA A 8 2.90 23.87 -10.66
CA ALA A 8 1.81 24.09 -9.71
C ALA A 8 2.05 23.36 -8.37
N HIS A 9 2.56 22.13 -8.41
CA HIS A 9 2.89 21.39 -7.20
C HIS A 9 3.99 22.08 -6.37
N ASN A 10 5.02 22.61 -7.04
CA ASN A 10 6.09 23.34 -6.36
C ASN A 10 5.60 24.66 -5.75
N GLN A 11 4.74 25.41 -6.46
CA GLN A 11 4.12 26.62 -5.91
C GLN A 11 3.24 26.33 -4.68
N MET A 12 2.51 25.20 -4.67
CA MET A 12 1.72 24.78 -3.51
C MET A 12 2.60 24.49 -2.28
N LEU A 13 3.78 23.89 -2.47
CA LEU A 13 4.72 23.60 -1.38
C LEU A 13 5.35 24.87 -0.80
N GLU A 14 5.72 25.83 -1.65
CA GLU A 14 6.24 27.13 -1.22
C GLU A 14 5.24 27.87 -0.33
N LEU A 15 3.96 27.94 -0.74
CA LEU A 15 2.90 28.60 0.05
C LEU A 15 2.64 27.92 1.40
N GLN A 16 2.75 26.59 1.45
CA GLN A 16 2.65 25.84 2.72
C GLN A 16 3.84 26.16 3.63
N SER A 17 5.04 26.31 3.08
CA SER A 17 6.25 26.58 3.85
C SER A 17 6.33 28.03 4.40
N GLN A 18 5.72 28.99 3.71
CA GLN A 18 5.67 30.40 4.14
C GLN A 18 4.71 30.65 5.31
N SER A 19 3.82 29.72 5.61
CA SER A 19 2.86 29.85 6.71
C SER A 19 3.51 29.54 8.07
N THR A 20 4.29 30.45 8.66
CA THR A 20 4.88 30.37 10.03
C THR A 20 5.37 31.77 10.51
N PRO A 21 5.59 32.13 11.80
CA PRO A 21 5.06 31.74 13.12
C PRO A 21 4.35 32.94 13.82
N GLY A 22 3.74 33.86 13.05
CA GLY A 22 3.26 35.15 13.55
C GLY A 22 1.74 35.25 13.64
N GLY A 23 1.09 34.41 14.45
CA GLY A 23 -0.30 34.58 14.93
C GLY A 23 -1.43 34.67 13.89
N SER A 24 -1.15 34.66 12.60
CA SER A 24 -2.14 34.56 11.53
C SER A 24 -2.49 33.10 11.30
N GLN A 25 -3.78 32.83 11.08
CA GLN A 25 -4.27 31.48 10.84
C GLN A 25 -3.57 30.91 9.59
N PRO A 26 -2.97 29.71 9.66
CA PRO A 26 -2.31 29.11 8.50
C PRO A 26 -3.30 29.00 7.34
N HIS A 27 -2.86 29.30 6.12
CA HIS A 27 -3.69 29.10 4.94
C HIS A 27 -4.14 27.65 4.88
N SER A 28 -5.46 27.46 4.72
CA SER A 28 -5.99 26.10 4.62
C SER A 28 -5.57 25.47 3.29
N LYS A 29 -5.43 24.14 3.27
CA LYS A 29 -5.09 23.42 2.04
C LYS A 29 -6.05 23.74 0.89
N ASP A 30 -7.34 23.93 1.19
CA ASP A 30 -8.37 24.33 0.22
C ASP A 30 -8.09 25.72 -0.38
N GLU A 31 -7.65 26.67 0.44
CA GLU A 31 -7.33 28.04 0.03
C GLU A 31 -6.06 28.10 -0.83
N ILE A 32 -5.04 27.31 -0.48
CA ILE A 32 -3.81 27.17 -1.28
C ILE A 32 -4.13 26.54 -2.64
N CYS A 33 -4.99 25.53 -2.67
CA CYS A 33 -5.46 24.92 -3.93
C CYS A 33 -6.21 25.94 -4.80
N ASP A 34 -7.13 26.72 -4.24
CA ASP A 34 -7.88 27.76 -4.96
C ASP A 34 -6.95 28.85 -5.52
N GLN A 35 -5.86 29.16 -4.82
CA GLN A 35 -4.89 30.17 -5.27
C GLN A 35 -4.00 29.68 -6.42
N VAL A 36 -3.48 28.45 -6.33
CA VAL A 36 -2.55 27.89 -7.34
C VAL A 36 -3.29 27.33 -8.55
N LEU A 37 -4.39 26.61 -8.33
CA LEU A 37 -5.15 25.94 -9.39
C LEU A 37 -6.33 26.79 -9.89
N GLY A 38 -6.62 27.91 -9.22
CA GLY A 38 -7.76 28.76 -9.47
C GLY A 38 -9.03 28.29 -8.75
N ARG A 39 -9.85 29.25 -8.32
CA ARG A 39 -11.15 28.95 -7.70
C ARG A 39 -12.09 28.37 -8.74
N ARG A 40 -12.52 27.12 -8.57
CA ARG A 40 -13.52 26.50 -9.44
C ARG A 40 -14.86 27.23 -9.26
N PRO A 41 -15.38 27.97 -10.27
CA PRO A 41 -16.69 28.60 -10.16
C PRO A 41 -17.73 27.48 -10.23
N GLY A 42 -18.33 27.14 -9.09
CA GLY A 42 -19.40 26.14 -9.02
C GLY A 42 -19.45 25.31 -7.75
N TYR A 43 -18.40 25.31 -6.91
CA TYR A 43 -18.45 24.57 -5.65
C TYR A 43 -18.95 25.45 -4.50
N SER A 44 -20.27 25.58 -4.39
CA SER A 44 -20.92 26.12 -3.19
C SER A 44 -21.09 24.97 -2.19
N LYS A 45 -20.35 24.98 -1.06
CA LYS A 45 -20.56 24.02 0.04
C LYS A 45 -22.02 24.14 0.51
N GLY A 46 -22.86 23.16 0.20
CA GLY A 46 -24.26 23.09 0.63
C GLY A 46 -25.31 22.89 -0.48
N LEU A 47 -24.95 23.00 -1.76
CA LEU A 47 -25.86 22.66 -2.86
C LEU A 47 -25.30 21.45 -3.61
N CYS A 48 -26.01 20.33 -3.48
CA CYS A 48 -25.75 19.13 -4.26
C CYS A 48 -25.75 19.51 -5.75
N TRP A 49 -24.63 19.30 -6.44
CA TRP A 49 -24.51 19.53 -7.87
C TRP A 49 -25.68 18.85 -8.56
N GLY A 50 -26.43 19.63 -9.34
CA GLY A 50 -27.69 19.24 -9.96
C GLY A 50 -27.67 17.80 -10.46
N LEU A 51 -28.32 16.92 -9.68
CA LEU A 51 -28.94 15.73 -10.21
C LEU A 51 -30.11 16.19 -11.08
N ASN A 52 -29.80 16.77 -12.24
CA ASN A 52 -30.67 16.64 -13.38
C ASN A 52 -30.36 15.29 -14.04
N LEU A 53 -30.45 14.22 -13.23
CA LEU A 53 -30.53 12.86 -13.73
C LEU A 53 -31.89 12.75 -14.41
N LYS A 54 -31.94 13.08 -15.69
CA LYS A 54 -32.91 12.43 -16.58
C LYS A 54 -32.79 10.92 -16.30
N PRO A 55 -33.89 10.19 -16.06
CA PRO A 55 -33.85 8.77 -15.74
C PRO A 55 -33.42 7.98 -16.98
N ARG A 56 -32.12 8.04 -17.30
CA ARG A 56 -31.48 7.14 -18.24
C ARG A 56 -31.20 5.88 -17.45
N LYS A 57 -31.95 4.83 -17.75
CA LYS A 57 -31.73 3.46 -17.26
C LYS A 57 -30.22 3.17 -17.29
N THR A 58 -29.60 3.13 -16.11
CA THR A 58 -28.20 2.82 -15.91
C THR A 58 -28.04 1.30 -15.86
N THR A 59 -27.88 0.68 -17.02
CA THR A 59 -27.27 -0.65 -17.14
C THR A 59 -25.76 -0.45 -17.23
N SER A 60 -25.10 -0.17 -16.09
CA SER A 60 -23.65 -0.29 -15.97
C SER A 60 -23.25 -0.22 -14.49
N ALA A 61 -23.40 -1.33 -13.78
CA ALA A 61 -22.92 -1.53 -12.41
C ALA A 61 -22.03 -2.78 -12.29
N SER A 62 -21.31 -3.13 -13.37
CA SER A 62 -20.67 -4.44 -13.49
C SER A 62 -19.13 -4.43 -13.39
N SER A 63 -18.48 -3.27 -13.53
CA SER A 63 -17.01 -3.20 -13.57
C SER A 63 -16.34 -3.22 -12.19
N SER A 64 -16.99 -2.63 -11.17
CA SER A 64 -16.42 -2.62 -9.81
C SER A 64 -16.56 -3.97 -9.10
N SER A 65 -17.65 -4.69 -9.36
CA SER A 65 -17.93 -5.99 -8.74
C SER A 65 -17.03 -7.09 -9.29
N THR A 66 -16.70 -7.05 -10.58
CA THR A 66 -15.79 -8.01 -11.23
C THR A 66 -14.34 -7.84 -10.78
N SER A 67 -13.84 -6.60 -10.68
CA SER A 67 -12.47 -6.32 -10.19
C SER A 67 -12.25 -6.74 -8.74
N ARG A 68 -13.25 -6.55 -7.85
CA ARG A 68 -13.16 -6.96 -6.45
C ARG A 68 -13.07 -8.49 -6.32
N LEU A 69 -13.91 -9.22 -7.04
CA LEU A 69 -13.92 -10.68 -7.04
C LEU A 69 -12.59 -11.27 -7.54
N GLN A 70 -12.03 -10.70 -8.62
CA GLN A 70 -10.71 -11.10 -9.13
C GLN A 70 -9.56 -10.82 -8.15
N SER A 71 -9.69 -9.82 -7.29
CA SER A 71 -8.70 -9.53 -6.25
C SER A 71 -8.76 -10.57 -5.13
N THR A 72 -9.96 -10.88 -4.64
CA THR A 72 -10.18 -11.87 -3.59
C THR A 72 -9.77 -13.28 -4.04
N GLU A 73 -10.03 -13.65 -5.29
CA GLU A 73 -9.62 -14.95 -5.82
C GLU A 73 -8.09 -15.11 -5.92
N ARG A 74 -7.37 -14.04 -6.29
CA ARG A 74 -5.90 -14.03 -6.27
C ARG A 74 -5.34 -14.11 -4.85
N GLU A 75 -5.95 -13.43 -3.89
CA GLU A 75 -5.57 -13.49 -2.49
C GLU A 75 -5.70 -14.91 -1.93
N ILE A 76 -6.82 -15.60 -2.20
CA ILE A 76 -7.04 -17.00 -1.82
C ILE A 76 -6.00 -17.93 -2.47
N GLN A 77 -5.68 -17.75 -3.76
CA GLN A 77 -4.64 -18.53 -4.43
C GLN A 77 -3.25 -18.34 -3.82
N LEU A 78 -2.92 -17.11 -3.39
CA LEU A 78 -1.64 -16.83 -2.75
C LEU A 78 -1.59 -17.46 -1.36
N GLN A 79 -2.67 -17.36 -0.58
CA GLN A 79 -2.80 -18.02 0.72
C GLN A 79 -2.58 -19.54 0.60
N ALA A 80 -3.25 -20.17 -0.38
CA ALA A 80 -3.16 -21.61 -0.64
C ALA A 80 -1.75 -22.07 -1.05
N LYS A 81 -0.89 -21.18 -1.54
CA LYS A 81 0.52 -21.47 -1.86
C LYS A 81 1.46 -21.18 -0.69
N LEU A 82 1.10 -20.26 0.18
CA LEU A 82 1.92 -19.83 1.30
C LEU A 82 1.96 -20.89 2.40
N ASP A 83 0.80 -21.47 2.76
CA ASP A 83 0.71 -22.42 3.88
C ASP A 83 1.59 -23.68 3.64
N PRO A 84 1.54 -24.34 2.47
CA PRO A 84 2.41 -25.50 2.21
C PRO A 84 3.91 -25.13 2.15
N ALA A 85 4.24 -23.92 1.69
CA ALA A 85 5.62 -23.46 1.62
C ALA A 85 6.22 -23.27 3.03
N LEU A 86 5.42 -22.80 3.98
CA LEU A 86 5.82 -22.68 5.38
C LEU A 86 6.07 -24.05 6.02
N GLU A 87 5.17 -25.01 5.83
CA GLU A 87 5.35 -26.38 6.33
C GLU A 87 6.64 -27.02 5.78
N LEU A 88 6.94 -26.83 4.50
CA LEU A 88 8.15 -27.33 3.87
C LEU A 88 9.42 -26.73 4.50
N ILE A 89 9.40 -25.43 4.82
CA ILE A 89 10.52 -24.75 5.48
C ILE A 89 10.73 -25.30 6.88
N GLU A 90 9.66 -25.47 7.65
CA GLU A 90 9.75 -26.03 9.00
C GLU A 90 10.30 -27.46 8.99
N GLU A 91 9.83 -28.31 8.07
CA GLU A 91 10.35 -29.66 7.90
C GLU A 91 11.84 -29.63 7.55
N LYS A 92 12.23 -28.75 6.61
CA LYS A 92 13.63 -28.59 6.23
C LYS A 92 14.48 -28.14 7.41
N ILE A 93 13.99 -27.27 8.28
CA ILE A 93 14.68 -26.86 9.51
C ILE A 93 14.84 -28.06 10.46
N ARG A 94 13.79 -28.86 10.68
CA ARG A 94 13.86 -30.07 11.51
C ARG A 94 14.91 -31.05 10.99
N ASN A 95 14.93 -31.29 9.67
CA ASN A 95 15.88 -32.20 9.03
C ASN A 95 17.33 -31.70 9.17
N HIS A 96 17.60 -30.42 8.91
CA HIS A 96 18.94 -29.87 9.11
C HIS A 96 19.38 -29.94 10.57
N ARG A 97 18.47 -29.71 11.51
CA ARG A 97 18.76 -29.83 12.94
C ARG A 97 19.14 -31.26 13.33
N ALA A 98 18.40 -32.26 12.83
CA ALA A 98 18.70 -33.66 13.08
C ALA A 98 20.08 -34.06 12.52
N LEU A 99 20.37 -33.69 11.27
CA LEU A 99 21.67 -33.93 10.64
C LEU A 99 22.82 -33.26 11.40
N ALA A 100 22.61 -32.04 11.91
CA ALA A 100 23.60 -31.35 12.73
C ALA A 100 23.89 -32.09 14.04
N LEU A 101 22.86 -32.61 14.70
CA LEU A 101 23.03 -33.41 15.92
C LEU A 101 23.80 -34.71 15.66
N GLU A 102 23.50 -35.41 14.56
CA GLU A 102 24.22 -36.62 14.16
C GLU A 102 25.70 -36.32 13.86
N ALA A 103 25.97 -35.26 13.11
CA ALA A 103 27.34 -34.81 12.83
C ALA A 103 28.12 -34.46 14.12
N GLU A 104 27.45 -33.86 15.10
CA GLU A 104 28.08 -33.56 16.40
C GLU A 104 28.39 -34.84 17.19
N GLN A 105 27.49 -35.82 17.17
CA GLN A 105 27.70 -37.13 17.79
C GLN A 105 28.88 -37.87 17.15
N MET A 106 28.94 -37.91 15.81
CA MET A 106 30.06 -38.51 15.09
C MET A 106 31.38 -37.81 15.41
N ARG A 107 31.39 -36.48 15.47
CA ARG A 107 32.58 -35.71 15.87
C ARG A 107 33.07 -36.08 17.27
N LYS A 108 32.16 -36.24 18.24
CA LYS A 108 32.49 -36.66 19.62
C LYS A 108 33.06 -38.07 19.65
N LEU A 109 32.50 -39.00 18.89
CA LEU A 109 33.01 -40.36 18.79
C LEU A 109 34.45 -40.38 18.27
N ILE A 110 34.73 -39.68 17.17
CA ILE A 110 36.07 -39.57 16.57
C ILE A 110 37.05 -38.96 17.58
N GLN A 111 36.66 -37.89 18.27
CA GLN A 111 37.51 -37.24 19.27
C GLN A 111 37.87 -38.18 20.43
N ASN A 112 36.94 -39.00 20.88
CA ASN A 112 37.18 -39.97 21.96
C ASN A 112 38.13 -41.08 21.53
N ILE A 113 37.98 -41.61 20.31
CA ILE A 113 38.87 -42.65 19.76
C ILE A 113 40.28 -42.10 19.54
N THR A 114 40.41 -40.86 19.03
CA THR A 114 41.72 -40.24 18.73
C THR A 114 42.49 -39.85 19.99
N ARG A 115 41.82 -39.75 21.14
CA ARG A 115 42.42 -39.39 22.44
C ARG A 115 42.80 -40.60 23.28
N ALA A 116 42.29 -41.79 22.96
CA ALA A 116 42.66 -43.06 23.58
C ALA A 116 43.96 -43.59 22.97
#